data_AF-A0A0D7ETQ3-F1
#
_entry.id   AF-A0A0D7ETQ3-F1
#
_cell.length_a   1.000
_cell.length_b   1.000
_cell.length_c   1.000
_cell.angle_alpha   90.00
_cell.angle_beta   90.00
_cell.angle_gamma   90.00
#
_symmetry.space_group_name_H-M   'P 1'
#
loop_
_entity.id
_entity.type
_entity.pdbx_description
1 polymer ?
#
loop_
_entity_poly.entity_id
_entity_poly.type
_entity_poly.pdbx_seq_one_letter_code
_entity_poly.pdbx_strand_id
1 'polypeptide(L)'
;MSIFSKMMGAIFGSHAEAATPGASPAGGAAPAGGSAPAAGAPAQTVDVAPILDKAVAAKGEKLEWRTSIVDLMKALDVDSSLSARKELAKELGYTGDTSDSATMNIWLHKQMMAKLAANGGKLPPEIAH
;
A
#
# COMPACT_ATOMS: atom_id res chain seq x y z
N MET A 1 -3.52 0.94 19.60
CA MET A 1 -2.89 1.63 18.46
C MET A 1 -3.74 1.31 17.24
N SER A 2 -4.24 2.29 16.51
CA SER A 2 -5.15 2.03 15.39
C SER A 2 -4.49 1.19 14.30
N ILE A 3 -5.15 0.12 13.88
CA ILE A 3 -4.72 -0.80 12.82
C ILE A 3 -4.43 -0.05 11.52
N PHE A 4 -5.30 0.90 11.19
CA PHE A 4 -5.15 1.79 10.05
C PHE A 4 -3.82 2.57 10.08
N SER A 5 -3.48 3.14 11.23
CA SER A 5 -2.25 3.91 11.41
C SER A 5 -1.01 3.02 11.30
N LYS A 6 -1.09 1.78 11.78
CA LYS A 6 -0.02 0.78 11.65
C LYS A 6 0.19 0.35 10.20
N MET A 7 -0.89 0.14 9.43
CA MET A 7 -0.80 -0.13 7.99
C MET A 7 -0.19 1.05 7.22
N MET A 8 -0.65 2.27 7.50
CA MET A 8 -0.04 3.46 6.89
C MET A 8 1.43 3.61 7.25
N GLY A 9 1.80 3.43 8.51
CA GLY A 9 3.19 3.46 8.94
C GLY A 9 4.04 2.41 8.22
N ALA A 10 3.51 1.23 7.96
CA ALA A 10 4.22 0.20 7.20
C ALA A 10 4.36 0.57 5.71
N ILE A 11 3.34 1.17 5.09
CA ILE A 11 3.37 1.54 3.66
C ILE A 11 4.23 2.78 3.44
N PHE A 12 3.94 3.87 4.17
CA PHE A 12 4.63 5.16 4.02
C PHE A 12 5.96 5.21 4.79
N GLY A 13 6.12 4.43 5.87
CA GLY A 13 7.40 4.33 6.59
C GLY A 13 8.43 3.47 5.87
N SER A 14 8.00 2.52 5.02
CA SER A 14 8.90 1.78 4.12
C SER A 14 9.46 2.64 2.99
N HIS A 15 8.90 3.84 2.75
CA HIS A 15 9.41 4.77 1.75
C HIS A 15 10.81 5.33 2.11
N ALA A 16 11.20 5.30 3.39
CA ALA A 16 12.55 5.70 3.81
C ALA A 16 13.64 4.76 3.27
N GLU A 17 13.31 3.52 2.92
CA GLU A 17 14.23 2.54 2.34
C GLU A 17 13.91 2.21 0.86
N ALA A 18 12.68 2.45 0.38
CA ALA A 18 12.31 2.17 -1.01
C ALA A 18 12.63 3.33 -1.98
N ALA A 19 12.89 4.54 -1.48
CA ALA A 19 13.44 5.62 -2.30
C ALA A 19 14.98 5.46 -2.39
N THR A 20 15.44 4.76 -3.42
CA THR A 20 16.83 4.48 -3.87
C THR A 20 17.51 3.25 -3.24
N PRO A 21 18.08 2.35 -4.10
CA PRO A 21 19.23 2.69 -4.93
C PRO A 21 18.97 2.49 -6.43
N GLY A 22 18.56 3.58 -7.11
CA GLY A 22 18.97 3.81 -8.49
C GLY A 22 20.41 4.33 -8.53
N ALA A 23 21.35 3.61 -7.92
CA ALA A 23 22.78 3.88 -8.01
C ALA A 23 23.43 2.67 -8.68
N SER A 24 23.43 2.69 -10.01
CA SER A 24 24.39 1.88 -10.77
C SER A 24 25.72 2.65 -10.75
N PRO A 25 26.82 2.09 -10.21
CA PRO A 25 28.13 2.70 -10.33
C PRO A 25 28.68 2.32 -11.70
N ALA A 26 28.25 3.01 -12.76
CA ALA A 26 28.91 2.93 -14.04
C ALA A 26 29.91 4.08 -14.14
N GLY A 27 31.15 3.79 -13.75
CA GLY A 27 32.27 4.64 -14.08
C GLY A 27 32.46 4.73 -15.60
N GLY A 28 33.00 5.87 -16.05
CA GLY A 28 33.67 5.98 -17.34
C GLY A 28 33.01 6.89 -18.38
N ALA A 29 33.58 8.09 -18.50
CA ALA A 29 33.82 8.85 -19.73
C ALA A 29 32.67 9.51 -20.53
N ALA A 30 32.69 10.86 -20.43
CA ALA A 30 32.47 11.88 -21.46
C ALA A 30 31.07 12.13 -22.08
N PRO A 31 30.75 13.41 -22.44
CA PRO A 31 29.38 13.86 -22.63
C PRO A 31 28.99 14.00 -24.12
N ALA A 32 27.79 13.56 -24.50
CA ALA A 32 27.16 14.01 -25.74
C ALA A 32 25.63 13.81 -25.70
N GLY A 33 24.91 14.93 -25.66
CA GLY A 33 23.72 15.19 -26.47
C GLY A 33 22.47 14.33 -26.25
N GLY A 34 21.46 14.95 -25.66
CA GLY A 34 20.07 14.54 -25.86
C GLY A 34 19.19 14.78 -24.65
N SER A 35 18.58 15.95 -24.57
CA SER A 35 17.50 16.27 -23.63
C SER A 35 16.43 15.18 -23.62
N ALA A 36 16.37 14.41 -22.55
CA ALA A 36 15.11 13.82 -22.08
C ALA A 36 14.72 14.63 -20.84
N PRO A 37 13.46 15.08 -20.73
CA PRO A 37 13.05 15.85 -19.58
C PRO A 37 13.27 14.98 -18.35
N ALA A 38 14.04 15.50 -17.40
CA ALA A 38 13.88 15.15 -16.01
C ALA A 38 12.41 15.40 -15.66
N ALA A 39 11.56 14.39 -15.88
CA ALA A 39 10.22 14.39 -15.36
C ALA A 39 10.41 14.57 -13.85
N GLY A 40 9.93 15.72 -13.38
CA GLY A 40 10.31 16.30 -12.11
C GLY A 40 10.25 15.29 -10.99
N ALA A 41 11.07 15.54 -9.96
CA ALA A 41 10.88 14.97 -8.64
C ALA A 41 9.37 14.79 -8.41
N PRO A 42 8.88 13.54 -8.38
CA PRO A 42 7.45 13.37 -8.39
C PRO A 42 6.93 14.02 -7.11
N ALA A 43 5.77 14.68 -7.20
CA ALA A 43 4.92 14.88 -6.04
C ALA A 43 5.03 13.61 -5.19
N GLN A 44 5.24 13.75 -3.88
CA GLN A 44 5.61 12.65 -2.97
C GLN A 44 4.44 11.68 -2.74
N THR A 45 3.87 11.18 -3.85
CA THR A 45 2.87 10.14 -3.89
C THR A 45 3.60 8.82 -3.81
N VAL A 46 3.33 8.10 -2.73
CA VAL A 46 3.94 6.82 -2.46
C VAL A 46 3.22 5.77 -3.29
N ASP A 47 3.92 5.17 -4.26
CA ASP A 47 3.39 4.06 -5.05
C ASP A 47 3.17 2.84 -4.15
N VAL A 48 1.91 2.58 -3.83
CA VAL A 48 1.51 1.54 -2.87
C VAL A 48 1.70 0.16 -3.47
N ALA A 49 1.41 0.00 -4.76
CA ALA A 49 1.46 -1.29 -5.45
C ALA A 49 2.81 -2.02 -5.30
N PRO A 50 3.97 -1.41 -5.64
CA PRO A 50 5.25 -2.08 -5.47
C PRO A 50 5.62 -2.33 -4.00
N ILE A 51 5.19 -1.47 -3.07
CA ILE A 51 5.47 -1.64 -1.64
C ILE A 51 4.72 -2.86 -1.10
N LEU A 52 3.44 -2.99 -1.45
CA LEU A 52 2.64 -4.14 -1.07
C LEU A 52 3.09 -5.41 -1.77
N ASP A 53 3.42 -5.35 -3.06
CA ASP A 53 3.98 -6.50 -3.79
C ASP A 53 5.26 -7.02 -3.13
N LYS A 54 6.16 -6.12 -2.73
CA LYS A 54 7.38 -6.46 -1.98
C LYS A 54 7.06 -7.03 -0.60
N ALA A 55 6.09 -6.46 0.13
CA ALA A 55 5.67 -6.97 1.43
C ALA A 55 5.05 -8.37 1.35
N VAL A 56 4.25 -8.63 0.31
CA VAL A 56 3.68 -9.95 0.02
C VAL A 56 4.77 -10.95 -0.37
N ALA A 57 5.68 -10.56 -1.27
CA ALA A 57 6.82 -11.39 -1.65
C ALA A 57 7.72 -11.72 -0.43
N ALA A 58 7.90 -10.76 0.48
CA ALA A 58 8.63 -10.96 1.73
C ALA A 58 7.93 -11.93 2.69
N LYS A 59 6.58 -12.00 2.66
CA LYS A 59 5.82 -13.02 3.40
C LYS A 59 5.99 -14.42 2.81
N GLY A 60 6.33 -14.54 1.53
CA GLY A 60 6.46 -15.83 0.84
C GLY A 60 5.13 -16.53 0.57
N GLU A 61 4.00 -15.82 0.72
CA GLU A 61 2.65 -16.31 0.46
C GLU A 61 2.03 -15.58 -0.73
N LYS A 62 1.13 -16.24 -1.46
CA LYS A 62 0.36 -15.59 -2.53
C LYS A 62 -0.83 -14.83 -1.93
N LEU A 63 -0.57 -13.62 -1.44
CA LEU A 63 -1.55 -12.76 -0.78
C LEU A 63 -2.22 -11.82 -1.81
N GLU A 64 -3.54 -11.92 -1.94
CA GLU A 64 -4.35 -11.11 -2.87
C GLU A 64 -4.79 -9.78 -2.23
N TRP A 65 -3.83 -8.92 -1.89
CA TRP A 65 -4.10 -7.63 -1.22
C TRP A 65 -5.02 -6.68 -2.00
N ARG A 66 -5.19 -6.92 -3.31
CA ARG A 66 -6.05 -6.16 -4.24
C ARG A 66 -7.54 -6.46 -4.10
N THR A 67 -7.90 -7.59 -3.50
CA THR A 67 -9.29 -8.03 -3.37
C THR A 67 -9.64 -8.39 -1.93
N SER A 68 -8.62 -8.70 -1.12
CA SER A 68 -8.75 -9.13 0.26
C SER A 68 -8.04 -8.17 1.22
N ILE A 69 -8.80 -7.55 2.14
CA ILE A 69 -8.19 -6.75 3.22
C ILE A 69 -7.36 -7.63 4.17
N VAL A 70 -7.71 -8.91 4.32
CA VAL A 70 -6.96 -9.85 5.18
C VAL A 70 -5.58 -10.12 4.63
N ASP A 71 -5.47 -10.35 3.32
CA ASP A 71 -4.19 -10.53 2.65
C ASP A 71 -3.32 -9.27 2.74
N LEU A 72 -3.93 -8.09 2.60
CA LEU A 72 -3.26 -6.81 2.83
C LEU A 72 -2.71 -6.70 4.27
N MET A 73 -3.53 -7.03 5.26
CA MET A 73 -3.14 -7.01 6.67
C MET A 73 -1.98 -7.98 6.93
N LYS A 74 -2.05 -9.20 6.40
CA LYS A 74 -0.96 -10.19 6.47
C LYS A 74 0.32 -9.66 5.84
N ALA A 75 0.25 -9.07 4.65
CA ALA A 75 1.41 -8.51 3.96
C ALA A 75 2.15 -7.49 4.85
N LEU A 76 1.40 -6.65 5.55
CA LEU A 76 1.91 -5.58 6.40
C LEU A 76 2.27 -6.03 7.82
N ASP A 77 2.25 -7.33 8.11
CA ASP A 77 2.50 -7.87 9.45
C ASP A 77 1.49 -7.37 10.50
N VAL A 78 0.25 -7.18 10.06
CA VAL A 78 -0.84 -6.75 10.91
C VAL A 78 -1.72 -7.96 11.24
N ASP A 79 -2.16 -8.02 12.50
CA ASP A 79 -3.10 -9.05 12.95
C ASP A 79 -4.33 -9.06 12.04
N SER A 80 -4.52 -10.16 11.31
CA SER A 80 -5.60 -10.31 10.33
C SER A 80 -6.81 -11.01 10.93
N SER A 81 -6.90 -11.05 12.26
CA SER A 81 -7.95 -11.73 12.99
C SER A 81 -9.27 -10.97 12.88
N LEU A 82 -10.39 -11.67 13.13
CA LEU A 82 -11.72 -11.04 13.12
C LEU A 82 -11.81 -9.84 14.07
N SER A 83 -11.11 -9.88 15.21
CA SER A 83 -11.03 -8.75 16.15
C SER A 83 -10.42 -7.51 15.50
N ALA A 84 -9.28 -7.67 14.82
CA ALA A 84 -8.63 -6.58 14.12
C ALA A 84 -9.47 -6.04 12.96
N ARG A 85 -10.12 -6.94 12.20
CA ARG A 85 -11.04 -6.53 11.13
C ARG A 85 -12.22 -5.72 11.67
N LYS A 86 -12.80 -6.11 12.81
CA LYS A 86 -13.88 -5.38 13.49
C LYS A 86 -13.41 -4.02 14.03
N GLU A 87 -12.22 -3.96 14.59
CA GLU A 87 -11.63 -2.70 15.07
C GLU A 87 -11.38 -1.76 13.89
N LEU A 88 -10.78 -2.23 12.80
CA LEU A 88 -10.62 -1.45 11.58
C LEU A 88 -11.97 -0.98 11.01
N ALA A 89 -12.99 -1.84 11.03
CA ALA A 89 -14.34 -1.46 10.63
C ALA A 89 -14.88 -0.31 11.47
N LYS A 90 -14.76 -0.42 12.80
CA LYS A 90 -15.20 0.59 13.74
C LYS A 90 -14.47 1.92 13.53
N GLU A 91 -13.15 1.87 13.35
CA GLU A 91 -12.31 3.04 13.08
C GLU A 91 -12.69 3.72 11.76
N LEU A 92 -13.02 2.93 10.74
CA LEU A 92 -13.42 3.43 9.43
C LEU A 92 -14.90 3.86 9.37
N GLY A 93 -15.69 3.58 10.40
CA GLY A 93 -17.11 3.92 10.48
C GLY A 93 -18.05 2.92 9.78
N TYR A 94 -17.68 1.64 9.72
CA TYR A 94 -18.55 0.59 9.19
C TYR A 94 -19.79 0.43 10.07
N THR A 95 -20.96 0.64 9.49
CA THR A 95 -22.27 0.49 10.16
C THR A 95 -23.07 -0.70 9.62
N GLY A 96 -22.51 -1.48 8.69
CA GLY A 96 -23.20 -2.61 8.08
C GLY A 96 -23.16 -3.89 8.93
N ASP A 97 -23.77 -4.95 8.40
CA ASP A 97 -23.76 -6.27 9.02
C ASP A 97 -22.35 -6.83 9.12
N THR A 98 -21.92 -7.14 10.34
CA THR A 98 -20.65 -7.83 10.61
C THR A 98 -20.75 -9.34 10.48
N SER A 99 -21.97 -9.85 10.28
CA SER A 99 -22.23 -11.26 9.95
C SER A 99 -21.87 -11.55 8.49
N ASP A 100 -22.09 -10.59 7.59
CA ASP A 100 -21.73 -10.70 6.18
C ASP A 100 -20.27 -10.30 5.95
N SER A 101 -19.37 -11.26 6.20
CA SER A 101 -17.93 -11.04 6.08
C SER A 101 -17.49 -10.68 4.66
N ALA A 102 -18.25 -11.07 3.62
CA ALA A 102 -17.95 -10.75 2.23
C ALA A 102 -18.18 -9.25 1.96
N THR A 103 -19.39 -8.76 2.27
CA THR A 103 -19.74 -7.34 2.13
C THR A 103 -18.86 -6.46 3.01
N MET A 104 -18.64 -6.90 4.25
CA MET A 104 -17.73 -6.22 5.18
C MET A 104 -16.30 -6.15 4.64
N ASN A 105 -15.77 -7.24 4.07
CA ASN A 105 -14.41 -7.26 3.51
C ASN A 105 -14.28 -6.33 2.30
N ILE A 106 -15.26 -6.38 1.37
CA ILE A 106 -15.26 -5.52 0.19
C ILE A 106 -15.32 -4.05 0.62
N TRP A 107 -16.21 -3.71 1.56
CA TRP A 107 -16.34 -2.35 2.07
C TRP A 107 -15.05 -1.87 2.77
N LEU A 108 -14.47 -2.69 3.66
CA LEU A 108 -13.22 -2.38 4.36
C LEU A 108 -12.09 -2.13 3.36
N HIS A 109 -11.98 -3.00 2.37
CA HIS A 109 -10.98 -2.90 1.32
C HIS A 109 -11.13 -1.58 0.56
N LYS A 110 -12.34 -1.25 0.06
CA LYS A 110 -12.60 0.02 -0.62
C LYS A 110 -12.28 1.23 0.25
N GLN A 111 -12.71 1.21 1.50
CA GLN A 111 -12.52 2.33 2.42
C GLN A 111 -11.06 2.53 2.79
N MET A 112 -10.31 1.43 2.97
CA MET A 112 -8.88 1.46 3.20
C MET A 112 -8.15 2.05 1.98
N MET A 113 -8.47 1.59 0.77
CA MET A 113 -7.89 2.11 -0.47
C MET A 113 -8.16 3.61 -0.62
N ALA A 114 -9.42 4.05 -0.45
CA ALA A 114 -9.77 5.47 -0.51
C ALA A 114 -8.97 6.32 0.49
N LYS A 115 -8.81 5.83 1.72
CA LYS A 115 -8.00 6.51 2.74
C LYS A 115 -6.52 6.53 2.37
N LEU A 116 -5.99 5.45 1.79
CA LEU A 116 -4.61 5.38 1.38
C LEU A 116 -4.31 6.38 0.26
N ALA A 117 -5.21 6.48 -0.74
CA ALA A 117 -5.16 7.52 -1.76
C ALA A 117 -5.22 8.93 -1.19
N ALA A 118 -6.13 9.18 -0.24
CA ALA A 118 -6.26 10.48 0.42
C ALA A 118 -5.00 10.90 1.19
N ASN A 119 -4.16 9.96 1.63
CA ASN A 119 -2.90 10.23 2.34
C ASN A 119 -1.68 10.27 1.40
N GLY A 120 -1.90 10.35 0.08
CA GLY A 120 -0.83 10.41 -0.92
C GLY A 120 -0.38 9.04 -1.43
N GLY A 121 -1.11 7.96 -1.15
CA GLY A 121 -0.85 6.65 -1.72
C GLY A 121 -1.31 6.57 -3.18
N LYS A 122 -0.41 6.29 -4.10
CA LYS A 122 -0.76 6.00 -5.49
C LYS A 122 -1.20 4.55 -5.60
N LEU A 123 -2.48 4.37 -5.96
CA LEU A 123 -3.11 3.07 -6.12
C LEU A 123 -3.16 2.69 -7.61
N PRO A 124 -3.03 1.40 -7.94
CA PRO A 124 -3.24 0.95 -9.31
C PRO A 124 -4.72 1.11 -9.71
N PRO A 125 -4.99 1.38 -11.00
CA PRO A 125 -6.32 1.74 -11.49
C PRO A 125 -7.37 0.64 -11.29
N GLU A 126 -6.94 -0.61 -11.19
CA GLU A 126 -7.82 -1.77 -10.94
C GLU A 126 -8.51 -1.77 -9.56
N ILE A 127 -7.96 -1.03 -8.59
CA ILE A 127 -8.48 -0.92 -7.21
C ILE A 127 -8.87 0.50 -6.82
N ALA A 128 -8.68 1.48 -7.70
CA ALA A 128 -9.07 2.87 -7.51
C ALA A 128 -10.58 3.12 -7.80
N HIS A 129 -11.46 2.18 -7.42
CA HIS A 129 -12.89 2.14 -7.77
C HIS A 129 -13.83 2.31 -6.56
#